data_AF-A0A922ZT36-F1
#
_entry.id   AF-A0A922ZT36-F1
#
_cell.length_a   1.000
_cell.length_b   1.000
_cell.length_c   1.000
_cell.angle_alpha   90.00
_cell.angle_beta   90.00
_cell.angle_gamma   90.00
#
_symmetry.space_group_name_H-M   'P 1'
#
loop_
_entity.id
_entity.type
_entity.pdbx_description
1 polymer ?
#
loop_
_entity_poly.entity_id
_entity_poly.type
_entity_poly.pdbx_seq_one_letter_code
_entity_poly.pdbx_strand_id
1 'polypeptide(L)'
;MSGGERFDLELLRDEWPFEIDTQVAHLFKHPYLGVDDIAEVWASDPLFYPAMPPAHGLMVAEVSGAVLMVPLAPSTRDRTLCRPIGCYVASADLARTYRRDRWQTR
;
A
#
# COMPACT_ATOMS: atom_id res chain seq x y z
N MET A 1 29.26 -2.39 3.12
CA MET A 1 28.09 -2.20 2.23
C MET A 1 26.90 -2.78 2.97
N SER A 2 26.04 -1.95 3.56
CA SER A 2 24.86 -2.45 4.27
C SER A 2 23.93 -3.06 3.22
N GLY A 3 23.84 -4.39 3.19
CA GLY A 3 22.81 -5.09 2.44
C GLY A 3 21.48 -4.73 3.10
N GLY A 4 20.88 -3.63 2.65
CA GLY A 4 19.57 -3.18 3.09
C GLY A 4 18.60 -4.29 2.72
N GLU A 5 18.06 -4.94 3.74
CA GLU A 5 17.05 -5.98 3.60
C GLU A 5 15.89 -5.40 2.77
N ARG A 6 15.77 -5.88 1.53
CA ARG A 6 14.82 -5.33 0.55
C ARG A 6 13.42 -5.63 1.05
N PHE A 7 12.53 -4.64 1.02
CA PHE A 7 11.12 -4.88 1.30
C PHE A 7 10.57 -5.84 0.23
N ASP A 8 10.30 -7.08 0.65
CA ASP A 8 9.89 -8.16 -0.23
C ASP A 8 8.39 -8.42 -0.05
N LEU A 9 7.64 -8.11 -1.10
CA LEU A 9 6.18 -8.19 -1.11
C LEU A 9 5.69 -9.64 -1.20
N GLU A 10 6.50 -10.54 -1.76
CA GLU A 10 6.15 -11.96 -1.90
C GLU A 10 6.21 -12.71 -0.58
N LEU A 11 6.81 -12.11 0.46
CA LEU A 11 6.88 -12.65 1.81
C LEU A 11 5.69 -12.21 2.70
N LEU A 12 4.87 -11.27 2.23
CA LEU A 12 3.73 -10.76 3.00
C LEU A 12 2.67 -11.84 3.18
N ARG A 13 2.03 -11.86 4.35
CA ARG A 13 0.91 -12.77 4.63
C ARG A 13 -0.25 -12.52 3.68
N ASP A 14 -0.88 -13.60 3.22
CA ASP A 14 -2.00 -13.53 2.27
C ASP A 14 -3.29 -12.91 2.87
N GLU A 15 -3.58 -13.17 4.15
CA GLU A 15 -4.86 -12.77 4.74
C GLU A 15 -4.87 -11.30 5.16
N TRP A 16 -3.88 -10.88 5.96
CA TRP A 16 -3.76 -9.51 6.47
C TRP A 16 -2.31 -9.16 6.83
N PRO A 17 -1.55 -8.52 5.92
CA PRO A 17 -0.14 -8.25 6.14
C PRO A 17 0.13 -6.91 6.85
N PHE A 18 -0.87 -6.25 7.43
CA PHE A 18 -0.70 -4.90 7.97
C PHE A 18 -0.56 -4.87 9.50
N GLU A 19 0.62 -4.44 9.96
CA GLU A 19 0.87 -4.01 11.33
C GLU A 19 0.36 -2.56 11.47
N ILE A 20 -0.90 -2.42 11.89
CA ILE A 20 -1.53 -1.12 12.15
C ILE A 20 -1.65 -0.97 13.66
N ASP A 21 -0.78 -0.15 14.24
CA ASP A 21 -0.98 0.29 15.62
C ASP A 21 -2.20 1.22 15.65
N THR A 22 -3.16 0.95 16.53
CA THR A 22 -4.32 1.81 16.78
C THR A 22 -3.94 3.28 17.05
N GLN A 23 -2.73 3.57 17.55
CA GLN A 23 -2.23 4.94 17.67
C GLN A 23 -1.83 5.60 16.34
N VAL A 24 -1.46 4.82 15.32
CA VAL A 24 -1.09 5.27 13.95
C VAL A 24 -2.33 5.58 13.12
N ALA A 25 -3.52 5.09 13.50
CA ALA A 25 -4.78 5.41 12.83
C ALA A 25 -5.13 6.92 12.83
N HIS A 26 -4.50 7.73 13.68
CA HIS A 26 -4.64 9.18 13.63
C HIS A 26 -3.78 9.87 12.54
N LEU A 27 -2.90 9.14 11.84
CA LEU A 27 -2.07 9.65 10.74
C LEU A 27 -2.80 9.64 9.38
N PHE A 28 -4.02 9.10 9.32
CA PHE A 28 -4.89 9.26 8.15
C PHE A 28 -5.35 10.72 8.06
N LYS A 29 -4.58 11.53 7.32
CA LYS A 29 -4.82 12.98 7.16
C LYS A 29 -6.02 13.33 6.28
N HIS A 30 -6.72 12.33 5.72
CA HIS A 30 -7.89 12.54 4.89
C HIS A 30 -9.17 12.24 5.68
N PRO A 31 -10.12 13.20 5.78
CA PRO A 31 -11.29 13.08 6.66
C PRO A 31 -12.24 11.91 6.32
N TYR A 32 -12.00 11.17 5.24
CA TYR A 32 -12.85 10.08 4.76
C TYR A 32 -12.09 8.81 4.39
N LEU A 33 -10.76 8.76 4.58
CA LEU A 33 -9.96 7.57 4.28
C LEU A 33 -9.31 7.05 5.56
N GLY A 34 -9.36 5.75 5.81
CA GLY A 34 -8.88 5.12 7.03
C GLY A 34 -8.41 3.68 6.82
N VAL A 35 -8.46 2.90 7.90
CA VAL A 35 -8.03 1.50 7.92
C VAL A 35 -8.92 0.64 7.02
N ASP A 36 -10.22 0.91 7.00
CA ASP A 36 -11.18 0.17 6.17
C ASP A 36 -10.84 0.32 4.68
N ASP A 37 -10.44 1.51 4.21
CA ASP A 37 -10.01 1.71 2.82
C ASP A 37 -8.72 0.95 2.49
N ILE A 38 -7.80 0.79 3.44
CA ILE A 38 -6.62 -0.07 3.22
C ILE A 38 -7.05 -1.52 3.03
N ALA A 39 -8.03 -1.98 3.82
CA ALA A 39 -8.57 -3.31 3.68
C ALA A 39 -9.26 -3.50 2.32
N GLU A 40 -10.02 -2.51 1.86
CA GLU A 40 -10.64 -2.53 0.53
C GLU A 40 -9.59 -2.54 -0.59
N VAL A 41 -8.51 -1.76 -0.47
CA VAL A 41 -7.40 -1.79 -1.44
C VAL A 41 -6.75 -3.17 -1.50
N TRP A 42 -6.47 -3.78 -0.34
CA TRP A 42 -5.88 -5.12 -0.27
C TRP A 42 -6.79 -6.20 -0.88
N ALA A 43 -8.08 -6.15 -0.57
CA ALA A 43 -9.07 -7.08 -1.10
C ALA A 43 -9.33 -6.90 -2.62
N SER A 44 -8.88 -5.80 -3.20
CA SER A 44 -9.12 -5.45 -4.62
C SER A 44 -8.06 -5.97 -5.59
N ASP A 45 -7.22 -6.93 -5.16
CA ASP A 45 -6.09 -7.47 -5.94
C ASP A 45 -5.20 -6.33 -6.47
N PRO A 46 -4.50 -5.62 -5.56
CA PRO A 46 -3.76 -4.41 -5.87
C PRO A 46 -2.50 -4.71 -6.71
N LEU A 47 -2.06 -3.70 -7.46
CA LEU A 47 -0.73 -3.70 -8.06
C LEU A 47 0.27 -2.99 -7.13
N PHE A 48 1.52 -3.43 -7.20
CA PHE A 48 2.60 -2.88 -6.39
C PHE A 48 3.60 -2.11 -7.24
N TYR A 49 3.97 -0.92 -6.76
CA TYR A 49 4.95 -0.04 -7.41
C TYR A 49 6.13 0.27 -6.49
N PRO A 50 7.34 0.46 -7.03
CA PRO A 50 8.46 0.94 -6.23
C PRO A 50 8.20 2.36 -5.72
N ALA A 51 8.71 2.65 -4.52
CA ALA A 51 8.61 3.97 -3.90
C ALA A 51 9.99 4.48 -3.46
N MET A 52 10.07 5.79 -3.21
CA MET A 52 11.22 6.39 -2.53
C MET A 52 10.93 6.52 -1.02
N PRO A 53 11.94 6.33 -0.14
CA PRO A 53 11.78 6.51 1.30
C PRO A 53 11.08 7.83 1.67
N PRO A 54 10.21 7.85 2.70
CA PRO A 54 10.06 6.83 3.75
C PRO A 54 9.23 5.59 3.37
N ALA A 55 8.54 5.61 2.22
CA ALA A 55 7.87 4.42 1.69
C ALA A 55 8.87 3.53 0.93
N HIS A 56 8.68 2.22 1.01
CA HIS A 56 9.50 1.22 0.32
C HIS A 56 8.74 0.55 -0.83
N GLY A 57 7.41 0.66 -0.82
CA GLY A 57 6.54 0.28 -1.94
C GLY A 57 5.22 1.05 -1.87
N LEU A 58 4.48 1.07 -2.98
CA LEU A 58 3.11 1.56 -3.05
C LEU A 58 2.20 0.39 -3.38
N MET A 59 1.14 0.22 -2.61
CA MET A 59 0.02 -0.66 -2.92
C MET A 59 -1.08 0.17 -3.55
N VAL A 60 -1.54 -0.20 -4.74
CA VAL A 60 -2.46 0.64 -5.54
C VAL A 60 -3.58 -0.22 -6.12
N ALA A 61 -4.83 0.20 -5.90
CA ALA A 61 -6.01 -0.43 -6.48
C ALA A 61 -7.09 0.61 -6.83
N GLU A 62 -8.05 0.22 -7.65
CA GLU A 62 -9.26 1.01 -7.90
C GLU A 62 -10.39 0.52 -7.00
N VAL A 63 -10.87 1.41 -6.14
CA VAL A 63 -11.91 1.17 -5.14
C VAL A 63 -13.01 2.19 -5.37
N SER A 64 -14.25 1.73 -5.57
CA SER A 64 -15.43 2.59 -5.78
C SER A 64 -15.23 3.68 -6.86
N GLY A 65 -14.45 3.37 -7.91
CA GLY A 65 -14.16 4.28 -9.04
C GLY A 65 -13.01 5.28 -8.81
N ALA A 66 -12.39 5.28 -7.63
CA ALA A 66 -11.19 6.04 -7.32
C ALA A 66 -9.97 5.12 -7.26
N VAL A 67 -8.85 5.52 -7.86
CA VAL A 67 -7.59 4.81 -7.65
C VAL A 67 -6.99 5.28 -6.33
N LEU A 68 -6.87 4.37 -5.38
CA LEU A 68 -6.27 4.61 -4.08
C LEU A 68 -4.82 4.12 -4.06
N MET A 69 -3.98 4.80 -3.29
CA MET A 69 -2.57 4.50 -3.09
C MET A 69 -2.27 4.46 -1.59
N VAL A 70 -1.63 3.36 -1.17
CA VAL A 70 -1.20 3.10 0.19
C VAL A 70 0.33 2.95 0.18
N PRO A 71 1.09 3.94 0.68
CA PRO A 71 2.53 3.79 0.83
C PRO A 71 2.84 2.85 1.99
N LEU A 72 3.73 1.89 1.75
CA LEU A 72 4.09 0.85 2.70
C LEU A 72 5.54 1.02 3.17
N ALA A 73 5.78 0.76 4.45
CA ALA A 73 7.09 0.53 5.02
C ALA A 73 7.20 -0.92 5.54
N PRO A 74 8.40 -1.51 5.59
CA PRO A 74 8.57 -2.81 6.24
C PRO A 74 8.22 -2.74 7.73
N SER A 75 7.69 -3.82 8.30
CA SER A 75 7.67 -4.00 9.76
C SER A 75 9.11 -4.19 10.26
N THR A 76 9.38 -3.66 11.45
CA THR A 76 10.66 -3.86 12.13
C THR A 76 10.66 -5.10 13.01
N ARG A 77 9.52 -5.81 13.11
CA ARG A 77 9.30 -6.95 14.02
C ARG A 77 9.09 -8.27 13.29
N ASP A 78 8.38 -8.27 12.17
CA ASP A 78 8.04 -9.46 11.40
C ASP A 78 8.11 -9.17 9.91
N ARG A 79 8.95 -9.92 9.17
CA ARG A 79 9.14 -9.71 7.72
C ARG A 79 7.93 -10.08 6.88
N THR A 80 6.99 -10.83 7.45
CA THR A 80 5.73 -11.18 6.79
C THR A 80 4.67 -10.07 6.94
N LEU A 81 5.00 -9.01 7.67
CA LEU A 81 4.14 -7.85 7.89
C LEU A 81 4.76 -6.57 7.33
N CYS A 82 3.91 -5.60 7.04
CA CYS A 82 4.26 -4.25 6.63
C CYS A 82 3.43 -3.22 7.39
N ARG A 83 3.85 -1.96 7.31
CA ARG A 83 3.19 -0.83 7.97
C ARG A 83 2.66 0.11 6.89
N PRO A 84 1.33 0.28 6.75
CA PRO A 84 0.79 1.33 5.93
C PRO A 84 1.08 2.69 6.58
N ILE A 85 1.61 3.62 5.78
CA ILE A 85 1.95 4.98 6.22
C ILE A 85 0.72 5.90 6.15
N GLY A 86 -0.20 5.62 5.21
CA GLY A 86 -1.45 6.34 5.02
C GLY A 86 -2.26 5.76 3.87
N CYS A 87 -3.40 6.37 3.54
CA CYS A 87 -4.23 6.03 2.40
C CYS A 87 -4.63 7.32 1.67
N TYR A 88 -4.44 7.36 0.36
CA TYR A 88 -4.56 8.56 -0.46
C TYR A 88 -5.25 8.26 -1.78
N VAL A 89 -5.95 9.25 -2.34
CA VAL A 89 -6.30 9.20 -3.77
C VAL A 89 -5.01 9.36 -4.58
N ALA A 90 -4.79 8.47 -5.53
CA ALA A 90 -3.62 8.51 -6.40
C ALA A 90 -3.61 9.78 -7.27
N SER A 91 -2.41 10.27 -7.60
CA SER A 91 -2.27 11.34 -8.58
C SER A 91 -2.81 10.90 -9.95
N ALA A 92 -3.19 11.86 -10.80
CA ALA A 92 -3.74 11.56 -12.13
C ALA A 92 -2.81 10.68 -12.99
N ASP A 93 -1.49 10.89 -12.88
CA ASP A 93 -0.50 10.12 -13.65
C ASP A 93 -0.31 8.70 -13.09
N LEU A 94 -0.32 8.54 -11.76
CA LEU A 94 -0.27 7.22 -11.13
C LEU A 94 -1.55 6.43 -11.42
N ALA A 95 -2.72 7.05 -11.33
CA ALA A 95 -3.99 6.43 -11.66
C ALA A 95 -4.04 5.95 -13.13
N ARG A 96 -3.50 6.75 -14.06
CA ARG A 96 -3.40 6.37 -15.48
C ARG A 96 -2.45 5.19 -15.69
N THR A 97 -1.30 5.22 -15.03
CA THR A 97 -0.30 4.14 -15.05
C THR A 97 -0.91 2.85 -14.51
N TYR A 98 -1.53 2.90 -13.33
CA TYR A 98 -2.23 1.78 -12.72
C TYR A 98 -3.25 1.16 -13.65
N ARG A 99 -4.16 1.96 -14.21
CA ARG A 99 -5.20 1.44 -15.11
C ARG A 99 -4.60 0.72 -16.31
N ARG A 100 -3.60 1.32 -16.95
CA ARG A 100 -2.90 0.71 -18.10
C ARG A 100 -2.25 -0.63 -17.74
N ASP A 101 -1.56 -0.70 -16.61
CA ASP A 101 -0.85 -1.91 -16.21
C ASP A 101 -1.85 -3.00 -15.75
N ARG A 102 -2.96 -2.61 -15.13
CA ARG A 102 -4.05 -3.51 -14.76
C ARG A 102 -4.72 -4.15 -15.98
N TRP A 103 -4.82 -3.44 -17.10
CA TRP A 103 -5.30 -4.02 -18.36
C TRP A 103 -4.37 -5.12 -18.91
N GLN A 104 -3.07 -5.08 -18.59
CA GLN A 104 -2.09 -6.06 -19.07
C GLN A 104 -1.99 -7.30 -18.19
N THR A 105 -2.56 -7.25 -16.98
CA THR A 105 -2.54 -8.33 -15.98
C THR A 105 -3.89 -9.05 -15.88
N ARG A 106 -4.87 -8.67 -16.71
CA ARG A 106 -6.18 -9.31 -16.85
C ARG A 106 -6.18 -10.45 -17.85
#